data_AF-A0A9D9GNL9-F1
#
_entry.id   AF-A0A9D9GNL9-F1
#
_cell.length_a   1.000
_cell.length_b   1.000
_cell.length_c   1.000
_cell.angle_alpha   90.00
_cell.angle_beta   90.00
_cell.angle_gamma   90.00
#
_symmetry.space_group_name_H-M   'P 1'
#
loop_
_entity.id
_entity.type
_entity.pdbx_description
1 polymer ?
#
loop_
_entity_poly.entity_id
_entity_poly.type
_entity_poly.pdbx_seq_one_letter_code
_entity_poly.pdbx_strand_id
1 'polypeptide(L)'
;MNYYEFKKLYSGQGVFSLNSIERSSDNSLSSNLRRWKGEEKILRIRQGWYLFPDEAGRADVRMAAAGKIYCPSYLSLEYVLSWYEIIPETVLALTSVSTLKTAVFYTPIDYDSYRHVSPYLFFGYKPLQPRDGLPSLMA
;
A
#
# COMPACT_ATOMS: atom_id res chain seq x y z
N MET A 1 1.18 22.99 -10.32
CA MET A 1 0.28 22.41 -9.30
C MET A 1 0.86 22.64 -7.91
N ASN A 2 0.09 23.22 -7.01
CA ASN A 2 0.50 23.45 -5.61
C ASN A 2 0.19 22.23 -4.72
N TYR A 3 0.62 22.26 -3.44
CA TYR A 3 0.42 21.13 -2.52
C TYR A 3 -1.05 20.85 -2.23
N TYR A 4 -1.87 21.90 -2.12
CA TYR A 4 -3.29 21.74 -1.79
C TYR A 4 -4.06 21.06 -2.92
N GLU A 5 -3.81 21.47 -4.17
CA GLU A 5 -4.32 20.82 -5.37
C GLU A 5 -3.86 19.37 -5.46
N PHE A 6 -2.57 19.12 -5.23
CA PHE A 6 -2.01 17.79 -5.21
C PHE A 6 -2.69 16.89 -4.17
N LYS A 7 -2.79 17.37 -2.92
CA LYS A 7 -3.47 16.65 -1.85
C LYS A 7 -4.93 16.36 -2.22
N LYS A 8 -5.66 17.36 -2.73
CA LYS A 8 -7.06 17.18 -3.16
C LYS A 8 -7.23 16.11 -4.24
N LEU A 9 -6.28 15.98 -5.17
CA LEU A 9 -6.34 15.00 -6.26
C LEU A 9 -5.95 13.58 -5.85
N TYR A 10 -4.99 13.45 -4.94
CA TYR A 10 -4.41 12.15 -4.58
C TYR A 10 -4.82 11.62 -3.21
N SER A 11 -5.43 12.44 -2.34
CA SER A 11 -6.01 11.98 -1.08
C SER A 11 -7.11 10.94 -1.34
N GLY A 12 -7.23 9.99 -0.41
CA GLY A 12 -8.18 8.89 -0.50
C GLY A 12 -7.76 7.75 -1.42
N GLN A 13 -6.58 7.83 -2.06
CA GLN A 13 -5.99 6.70 -2.82
C GLN A 13 -5.07 5.82 -1.93
N GLY A 14 -4.80 6.26 -0.70
CA GLY A 14 -3.90 5.65 0.28
C GLY A 14 -2.44 5.85 -0.10
N VAL A 15 -1.96 5.01 -1.02
CA VAL A 15 -0.57 5.09 -1.49
C VAL A 15 -0.52 5.34 -2.99
N PHE A 16 0.44 6.17 -3.37
CA PHE A 16 0.65 6.62 -4.73
C PHE A 16 2.13 6.47 -5.13
N SER A 17 2.34 6.21 -6.41
CA SER A 17 3.67 6.10 -7.01
C SER A 17 4.03 7.40 -7.71
N LEU A 18 5.24 7.92 -7.50
CA LEU A 18 5.70 9.12 -8.21
C LEU A 18 5.75 8.88 -9.71
N ASN A 19 6.14 7.68 -10.15
CA ASN A 19 6.20 7.34 -11.58
C ASN A 19 4.81 7.41 -12.24
N SER A 20 3.75 7.09 -11.49
CA SER A 20 2.38 7.19 -11.98
C SER A 20 1.90 8.64 -12.10
N ILE A 21 2.42 9.53 -11.25
CA ILE A 21 2.10 10.96 -11.23
C ILE A 21 2.89 11.69 -12.33
N GLU A 22 4.17 11.39 -12.49
CA GLU A 22 5.06 12.02 -13.46
C GLU A 22 4.62 11.80 -14.92
N ARG A 23 4.00 10.66 -15.23
CA ARG A 23 3.43 10.39 -16.57
C ARG A 23 2.29 11.34 -16.96
N SER A 24 1.71 12.03 -15.99
CA SER A 24 0.59 12.95 -16.20
C SER A 24 1.00 14.43 -16.17
N SER A 25 2.28 14.77 -15.98
CA SER A 25 2.60 16.13 -15.56
C SER A 25 4.00 16.70 -15.86
N ASP A 26 3.99 18.00 -16.14
CA ASP A 26 5.09 18.95 -16.41
C ASP A 26 6.27 18.90 -15.40
N ASN A 27 7.48 19.25 -15.84
CA ASN A 27 8.75 19.18 -15.08
C ASN A 27 8.71 19.87 -13.69
N SER A 28 7.76 20.80 -13.48
CA SER A 28 7.50 21.48 -12.20
C SER A 28 7.08 20.54 -11.05
N LEU A 29 6.54 19.36 -11.34
CA LEU A 29 6.03 18.47 -10.29
C LEU A 29 7.09 17.62 -9.62
N SER A 30 8.12 17.18 -10.35
CA SER A 30 9.24 16.43 -9.78
C SER A 30 10.01 17.25 -8.74
N SER A 31 10.21 18.56 -8.99
CA SER A 31 10.85 19.48 -8.05
C SER A 31 9.99 19.73 -6.81
N ASN A 32 8.67 19.89 -6.98
CA ASN A 32 7.74 20.03 -5.87
C ASN A 32 7.67 18.78 -4.98
N LEU A 33 7.68 17.58 -5.56
CA LEU A 33 7.64 16.32 -4.80
C LEU A 33 8.87 16.15 -3.89
N ARG A 34 10.06 16.50 -4.40
CA ARG A 34 11.28 16.50 -3.58
C ARG A 34 11.17 17.46 -2.40
N ARG A 35 10.64 18.67 -2.66
CA ARG A 35 10.40 19.68 -1.64
C ARG A 35 9.38 19.21 -0.60
N TRP A 36 8.23 18.70 -1.02
CA TRP A 36 7.17 18.22 -0.12
C TRP A 36 7.61 17.03 0.72
N LYS A 37 8.48 16.16 0.19
CA LYS A 37 9.12 15.11 0.97
C LYS A 37 10.01 15.72 2.08
N GLY A 38 10.80 16.74 1.78
CA GLY A 38 11.63 17.44 2.77
C GLY A 38 10.83 18.22 3.81
N GLU A 39 9.63 18.69 3.45
CA GLU A 39 8.66 19.34 4.35
C GLU A 39 7.75 18.33 5.08
N GLU A 40 8.02 17.02 4.99
CA GLU A 40 7.21 15.94 5.60
C GLU A 40 5.72 15.93 5.20
N LYS A 41 5.38 16.59 4.10
CA LYS A 41 4.01 16.64 3.54
C LYS A 41 3.59 15.36 2.83
N ILE A 42 4.57 14.53 2.46
CA ILE A 42 4.41 13.18 1.95
C ILE A 42 5.43 12.28 2.65
N LEU A 43 5.03 11.07 3.02
CA LEU A 43 5.88 10.07 3.66
C LEU A 43 6.26 9.00 2.64
N ARG A 44 7.53 8.62 2.64
CA ARG A 44 8.03 7.52 1.80
C ARG A 44 7.78 6.19 2.50
N ILE A 45 6.99 5.32 1.88
CA ILE A 45 6.78 3.93 2.36
C ILE A 45 7.90 3.03 1.86
N ARG A 46 8.18 3.13 0.56
CA ARG A 46 9.21 2.35 -0.15
C ARG A 46 9.76 3.17 -1.31
N GLN A 47 10.83 2.69 -1.96
CA GLN A 47 11.31 3.26 -3.22
C GLN A 47 10.14 3.45 -4.21
N GLY A 48 9.91 4.70 -4.61
CA GLY A 48 8.87 5.08 -5.58
C GLY A 48 7.45 5.21 -4.99
N TRP A 49 7.20 4.78 -3.75
CA TRP A 49 5.87 4.74 -3.15
C TRP A 49 5.76 5.65 -1.93
N TYR A 50 4.70 6.44 -1.91
CA TYR A 50 4.46 7.48 -0.91
C TYR A 50 3.01 7.49 -0.45
N LEU A 51 2.76 8.07 0.71
CA LEU A 51 1.44 8.41 1.21
C LEU A 51 1.40 9.82 1.80
N PHE A 52 0.20 10.30 2.14
CA PHE A 52 0.05 11.48 2.99
C PHE A 52 0.14 11.09 4.47
N PRO A 53 0.87 11.86 5.32
CA PRO A 53 1.05 11.53 6.74
C PRO A 53 -0.26 11.31 7.50
N ASP A 54 -1.31 12.07 7.19
CA ASP A 54 -2.63 11.98 7.81
C ASP A 54 -3.39 10.68 7.46
N GLU A 55 -2.96 9.95 6.44
CA GLU A 55 -3.53 8.66 6.05
C GLU A 55 -2.79 7.45 6.67
N ALA A 56 -1.62 7.67 7.30
CA ALA A 56 -0.74 6.61 7.82
C ALA A 56 -1.37 5.70 8.89
N GLY A 57 -2.32 6.24 9.67
CA GLY A 57 -2.97 5.52 10.75
C GLY A 57 -4.11 4.60 10.30
N ARG A 58 -4.54 4.70 9.04
CA ARG A 58 -5.73 3.98 8.56
C ARG A 58 -5.39 2.54 8.16
N ALA A 59 -6.13 1.57 8.69
CA ALA A 59 -5.94 0.15 8.40
C ALA A 59 -6.10 -0.18 6.90
N ASP A 60 -7.12 0.39 6.25
CA ASP A 60 -7.36 0.18 4.82
C ASP A 60 -6.22 0.73 3.93
N VAL A 61 -5.58 1.82 4.34
CA VAL A 61 -4.39 2.38 3.68
C VAL A 61 -3.20 1.43 3.80
N ARG A 62 -2.97 0.84 4.98
CA ARG A 62 -1.90 -0.15 5.20
C ARG A 62 -2.12 -1.40 4.35
N MET A 63 -3.33 -1.94 4.35
CA MET A 63 -3.72 -3.09 3.53
C MET A 63 -3.53 -2.84 2.03
N ALA A 64 -3.99 -1.68 1.55
CA ALA A 64 -3.80 -1.29 0.15
C ALA A 64 -2.33 -1.03 -0.18
N ALA A 65 -1.55 -0.52 0.77
CA ALA A 65 -0.11 -0.31 0.63
C ALA A 65 0.61 -1.64 0.38
N ALA A 66 0.36 -2.66 1.21
CA ALA A 66 1.02 -3.95 1.11
C ALA A 66 0.89 -4.57 -0.29
N GLY A 67 -0.30 -4.52 -0.89
CA GLY A 67 -0.55 -5.03 -2.24
C GLY A 67 0.10 -4.19 -3.35
N LYS A 68 0.14 -2.85 -3.18
CA LYS A 68 0.68 -1.92 -4.18
C LYS A 68 2.20 -1.89 -4.19
N ILE A 69 2.85 -1.86 -3.02
CA ILE A 69 4.31 -1.72 -2.94
C ILE A 69 5.02 -2.98 -3.42
N TYR A 70 4.39 -4.15 -3.34
CA TYR A 70 4.95 -5.43 -3.78
C TYR A 70 3.96 -6.21 -4.65
N CYS A 71 3.74 -5.71 -5.86
CA CYS A 71 2.84 -6.31 -6.85
C CYS A 71 3.58 -7.29 -7.77
N PRO A 72 2.98 -8.45 -8.14
CA PRO A 72 1.65 -8.92 -7.74
C PRO A 72 1.64 -9.55 -6.35
N SER A 73 0.65 -9.22 -5.53
CA SER A 73 0.41 -9.89 -4.25
C SER A 73 -1.04 -9.72 -3.78
N TYR A 74 -1.44 -10.59 -2.85
CA TYR A 74 -2.70 -10.49 -2.11
C TYR A 74 -2.46 -10.80 -0.62
N LEU A 75 -3.25 -10.19 0.26
CA LEU A 75 -3.22 -10.47 1.70
C LEU A 75 -3.72 -11.88 1.96
N SER A 76 -3.05 -12.63 2.85
CA SER A 76 -3.38 -14.02 3.12
C SER A 76 -2.88 -14.47 4.50
N LEU A 77 -2.85 -15.80 4.72
CA LEU A 77 -2.32 -16.47 5.90
C LEU A 77 -2.97 -15.97 7.19
N GLU A 78 -2.20 -15.85 8.27
CA GLU A 78 -2.71 -15.55 9.61
C GLU A 78 -3.48 -14.22 9.64
N TYR A 79 -3.06 -13.24 8.84
CA TYR A 79 -3.76 -11.95 8.76
C TYR A 79 -5.20 -12.11 8.26
N VAL A 80 -5.39 -12.86 7.17
CA VAL A 80 -6.74 -13.07 6.60
C VAL A 80 -7.58 -14.00 7.46
N LEU A 81 -6.97 -15.01 8.10
CA LEU A 81 -7.68 -15.86 9.06
C LEU A 81 -8.19 -15.04 10.26
N SER A 82 -7.37 -14.13 10.79
CA SER A 82 -7.76 -13.20 11.86
C SER A 82 -8.85 -12.23 11.39
N TRP A 83 -8.72 -11.70 10.17
CA TRP A 83 -9.71 -10.79 9.57
C TRP A 83 -11.11 -11.41 9.44
N TYR A 84 -11.18 -12.70 9.07
CA TYR A 84 -12.45 -13.44 8.98
C TYR A 84 -12.85 -14.09 10.31
N GLU A 85 -12.19 -13.77 11.41
CA GLU A 85 -12.45 -14.32 12.75
C GLU A 85 -12.39 -15.86 12.81
N ILE A 86 -11.61 -16.47 11.90
CA ILE A 86 -11.38 -17.92 11.88
C ILE A 86 -10.44 -18.33 13.03
N ILE A 87 -9.51 -17.43 13.39
CA ILE A 87 -8.64 -17.58 14.56
C ILE A 87 -8.89 -16.45 15.56
N PRO A 88 -8.81 -16.70 16.87
CA PRO A 88 -9.04 -15.69 17.91
C PRO A 88 -7.88 -14.70 18.08
N GLU A 89 -6.68 -15.04 17.61
CA GLU A 89 -5.50 -14.19 17.73
C GLU A 89 -5.65 -12.95 16.83
N THR A 90 -5.45 -11.78 17.42
CA THR A 90 -5.30 -10.53 16.65
C THR A 90 -3.92 -10.50 16.00
N VAL A 91 -3.89 -10.54 14.68
CA VAL A 91 -2.65 -10.50 13.90
C VAL A 91 -2.37 -9.07 13.46
N LEU A 92 -1.35 -8.46 14.05
CA LEU A 92 -0.93 -7.09 13.70
C LEU A 92 -0.10 -7.02 12.42
N ALA A 93 0.65 -8.08 12.11
CA ALA A 93 1.53 -8.11 10.95
C ALA A 93 0.75 -8.40 9.67
N LEU A 94 0.86 -7.51 8.67
CA LEU A 94 0.32 -7.78 7.35
C LEU A 94 1.16 -8.86 6.67
N THR A 95 0.50 -9.95 6.29
CA THR A 95 1.12 -11.04 5.55
C THR A 95 0.44 -11.20 4.19
N SER A 96 1.25 -11.24 3.14
CA SER A 96 0.81 -11.35 1.75
C SER A 96 1.50 -12.51 1.04
N VAL A 97 0.83 -13.06 0.03
CA VAL A 97 1.37 -14.06 -0.88
C VAL A 97 1.68 -13.40 -2.23
N SER A 98 2.81 -13.76 -2.83
CA SER A 98 3.28 -13.21 -4.11
C SER A 98 3.96 -14.29 -4.96
N THR A 99 3.96 -14.10 -6.28
CA THR A 99 4.80 -14.89 -7.19
C THR A 99 6.27 -14.44 -7.19
N LEU A 100 6.56 -13.30 -6.58
CA LEU A 100 7.92 -12.80 -6.39
C LEU A 100 8.62 -13.49 -5.21
N LYS A 101 9.88 -13.14 -4.97
CA LYS A 101 10.68 -13.73 -3.89
C LYS A 101 10.09 -13.43 -2.51
N THR A 102 10.31 -14.30 -1.54
CA THR A 102 10.00 -13.99 -0.14
C THR A 102 10.72 -12.70 0.28
N ALA A 103 9.99 -11.78 0.91
CA ALA A 103 10.50 -10.47 1.28
C ALA A 103 9.83 -9.99 2.57
N VAL A 104 10.52 -9.10 3.28
CA VAL A 104 9.98 -8.39 4.45
C VAL A 104 10.35 -6.93 4.30
N PHE A 105 9.40 -6.03 4.50
CA PHE A 105 9.63 -4.60 4.48
C PHE A 105 9.22 -3.98 5.81
N TYR A 106 10.13 -3.16 6.34
CA TYR A 106 9.83 -2.26 7.43
C TYR A 106 9.52 -0.90 6.82
N THR A 107 8.25 -0.51 6.85
CA THR A 107 7.81 0.80 6.37
C THR A 107 7.53 1.71 7.57
N PRO A 108 7.44 3.04 7.38
CA PRO A 108 7.09 3.93 8.48
C PRO A 108 5.68 3.70 9.06
N ILE A 109 4.83 2.94 8.37
CA ILE A 109 3.43 2.73 8.76
C ILE A 109 3.14 1.29 9.18
N ASP A 110 3.95 0.32 8.74
CA ASP A 110 3.70 -1.10 9.00
C ASP A 110 4.94 -2.00 8.80
N TYR A 111 4.81 -3.22 9.33
CA TYR A 111 5.64 -4.37 9.02
C TYR A 111 4.91 -5.27 8.02
N ASP A 112 5.46 -5.37 6.81
CA ASP A 112 4.86 -6.14 5.71
C ASP A 112 5.69 -7.38 5.37
N SER A 113 5.09 -8.56 5.48
CA SER A 113 5.72 -9.85 5.17
C SER A 113 5.13 -10.47 3.90
N TYR A 114 5.99 -10.98 3.03
CA TYR A 114 5.61 -11.56 1.73
C TYR A 114 6.15 -12.98 1.60
N ARG A 115 5.26 -13.92 1.28
CA ARG A 115 5.59 -15.32 1.04
C ARG A 115 5.53 -15.63 -0.45
N HIS A 116 6.58 -16.28 -0.94
CA HIS A 116 6.61 -16.78 -2.31
C HIS A 116 5.63 -17.95 -2.47
N VAL A 117 4.87 -17.92 -3.56
CA VAL A 117 4.16 -19.07 -4.10
C VAL A 117 4.46 -19.22 -5.58
N SER A 118 4.43 -20.45 -6.08
CA SER A 118 4.59 -20.66 -7.51
C SER A 118 3.45 -20.00 -8.30
N PRO A 119 3.70 -19.45 -9.51
CA PRO A 119 2.65 -18.83 -10.32
C PRO A 119 1.42 -19.70 -10.57
N TYR A 120 1.55 -21.04 -10.64
CA TYR A 120 0.42 -21.94 -10.84
C TYR A 120 -0.51 -22.05 -9.61
N LEU A 121 -0.06 -21.62 -8.43
CA LEU A 121 -0.84 -21.55 -7.19
C LEU A 121 -1.31 -20.12 -6.87
N PHE A 122 -1.01 -19.15 -7.75
CA PHE A 122 -1.38 -17.76 -7.55
C PHE A 122 -2.80 -17.49 -8.09
N PHE A 123 -3.81 -18.07 -7.43
CA PHE A 123 -5.23 -17.93 -7.78
C PHE A 123 -6.12 -17.88 -6.53
N GLY A 124 -7.43 -17.68 -6.71
CA GLY A 124 -8.43 -17.79 -5.65
C GLY A 124 -8.66 -16.51 -4.82
N TYR A 125 -7.79 -15.51 -4.96
CA TYR A 125 -7.95 -14.21 -4.30
C TYR A 125 -9.06 -13.38 -4.95
N LYS A 126 -9.74 -12.58 -4.13
CA LYS A 126 -10.84 -11.69 -4.53
C LYS A 126 -10.59 -10.27 -4.06
N PRO A 127 -11.12 -9.25 -4.75
CA PRO A 127 -11.15 -7.90 -4.23
C PRO A 127 -12.04 -7.85 -2.99
N LEU A 128 -11.47 -7.48 -1.85
CA LEU A 128 -12.20 -7.00 -0.70
C LEU A 128 -12.39 -5.49 -0.87
N GLN A 129 -13.65 -5.06 -0.93
CA GLN A 129 -14.01 -3.65 -0.98
C GLN A 129 -14.84 -3.30 0.26
N PRO A 130 -14.22 -2.69 1.29
CA PRO A 130 -14.96 -2.18 2.43
C PRO A 130 -15.91 -1.06 1.98
N ARG A 131 -17.06 -0.90 2.66
CA ARG A 131 -18.06 0.13 2.32
C ARG A 131 -17.47 1.55 2.25
N ASP A 132 -16.46 1.84 3.07
CA ASP A 132 -15.80 3.16 3.16
C ASP A 132 -14.27 3.06 3.15
N GLY A 133 -13.70 2.04 2.49
CA GLY A 133 -12.26 1.75 2.53
C GLY A 133 -11.62 1.46 1.19
N LEU A 134 -10.29 1.51 1.17
CA LEU A 134 -9.49 1.19 -0.01
C LEU A 134 -9.59 -0.31 -0.37
N PRO A 135 -9.71 -0.63 -1.67
CA PRO A 135 -9.78 -2.01 -2.11
C PRO A 135 -8.43 -2.72 -1.90
N SER A 136 -8.49 -3.97 -1.44
CA SER A 136 -7.34 -4.86 -1.28
C SER A 136 -7.67 -6.24 -1.80
N LEU A 137 -6.68 -7.02 -2.25
CA LEU A 137 -6.88 -8.40 -2.67
C LEU A 137 -6.67 -9.34 -1.47
N MET A 138 -7.56 -10.31 -1.28
CA MET A 138 -7.49 -11.30 -0.19
C MET A 138 -7.82 -12.71 -0.65
N ALA A 139 -7.13 -13.70 -0.08
CA ALA A 139 -7.46 -15.12 -0.13
C ALA A 139 -7.07 -15.81 1.17
#